data_AF-A0A7V9Z2H2-F1
#
_entry.id   AF-A0A7V9Z2H2-F1
#
_cell.length_a   1.000
_cell.length_b   1.000
_cell.length_c   1.000
_cell.angle_alpha   90.00
_cell.angle_beta   90.00
_cell.angle_gamma   90.00
#
_symmetry.space_group_name_H-M   'P 1'
#
loop_
_entity.id
_entity.type
_entity.pdbx_description
1 polymer ?
#
loop_
_entity_poly.entity_id
_entity_poly.type
_entity_poly.pdbx_seq_one_letter_code
_entity_poly.pdbx_strand_id
1 'polypeptide(L)'
;MILVYYLELFLRFPKMKVDESIEVSLVEISNILFCTVCNSKLTLKKLEELGWMICKLGKGRGNKSLLTFREEPDRLIWKIGIILILIGIAITQVSLR
;
A
#
# COMPACT_ATOMS: atom_id res chain seq x y z
N MET A 1 6.02 8.23 2.59
CA MET A 1 4.59 8.24 2.18
C MET A 1 4.17 6.83 1.78
N ILE A 2 3.69 6.03 2.74
CA ILE A 2 3.28 4.63 2.50
C ILE A 2 2.08 4.52 1.54
N LEU A 3 1.19 5.51 1.55
CA LEU A 3 0.06 5.64 0.62
C LEU A 3 0.50 5.63 -0.85
N VAL A 4 1.57 6.34 -1.20
CA VAL A 4 2.03 6.39 -2.60
C VAL A 4 2.47 5.02 -3.10
N TYR A 5 3.14 4.24 -2.27
CA TYR A 5 3.52 2.87 -2.64
C TYR A 5 2.30 1.97 -2.85
N TYR A 6 1.24 2.16 -2.06
CA TYR A 6 -0.02 1.46 -2.28
C TYR A 6 -0.64 1.82 -3.64
N LEU A 7 -0.74 3.12 -3.93
CA LEU A 7 -1.33 3.63 -5.16
C LEU A 7 -0.52 3.17 -6.39
N GLU A 8 0.81 3.23 -6.33
CA GLU A 8 1.69 2.80 -7.41
C GLU A 8 1.49 1.31 -7.73
N LEU A 9 1.41 0.47 -6.70
CA LEU A 9 1.11 -0.94 -6.87
C LEU A 9 -0.29 -1.16 -7.48
N PHE A 10 -1.32 -0.54 -6.92
CA PHE A 10 -2.70 -0.73 -7.38
C PHE A 10 -2.88 -0.29 -8.85
N LEU A 11 -2.36 0.89 -9.21
CA LEU A 11 -2.48 1.45 -10.56
C LEU A 11 -1.71 0.66 -11.62
N ARG A 12 -0.64 -0.05 -11.22
CA ARG A 12 0.11 -0.90 -12.15
C ARG A 12 -0.66 -2.15 -12.58
N PHE A 13 -1.73 -2.52 -11.88
CA PHE A 13 -2.59 -3.66 -12.20
C PHE A 13 -3.97 -3.19 -12.69
N PRO A 14 -4.11 -2.69 -13.94
CA PRO A 14 -5.30 -1.98 -14.43
C PRO A 14 -6.58 -2.81 -14.57
N LYS A 15 -6.53 -4.14 -14.40
CA LYS A 15 -7.70 -5.03 -14.43
C LYS A 15 -8.07 -5.56 -13.05
N MET A 16 -7.41 -5.10 -12.01
CA MET A 16 -7.58 -5.62 -10.66
C MET A 16 -8.81 -5.02 -9.98
N LYS A 17 -9.44 -5.84 -9.15
CA LYS A 17 -10.46 -5.41 -8.21
C LYS A 17 -9.98 -5.67 -6.79
N VAL A 18 -10.54 -4.92 -5.84
CA VAL A 18 -10.40 -5.24 -4.41
C VAL A 18 -10.86 -6.68 -4.16
N ASP A 19 -10.16 -7.34 -3.24
CA ASP A 19 -10.34 -8.74 -2.83
C ASP A 19 -9.97 -9.81 -3.87
N GLU A 20 -9.55 -9.44 -5.08
CA GLU A 20 -8.94 -10.37 -6.04
C GLU A 20 -7.44 -10.55 -5.76
N SER A 21 -6.93 -11.76 -5.92
CA SER A 21 -5.50 -12.06 -5.79
C SER A 21 -4.79 -11.96 -7.14
N ILE A 22 -3.62 -11.33 -7.15
CA ILE A 22 -2.70 -11.34 -8.29
C ILE A 22 -1.41 -12.06 -7.93
N GLU A 23 -0.85 -12.77 -8.90
CA GLU A 23 0.49 -13.32 -8.80
C GLU A 23 1.53 -12.31 -9.30
N VAL A 24 2.48 -11.94 -8.45
CA VAL A 24 3.58 -11.04 -8.81
C VAL A 24 4.86 -11.40 -8.04
N SER A 25 6.01 -11.34 -8.70
CA SER A 25 7.30 -11.58 -8.05
C SER A 25 7.76 -10.39 -7.21
N LEU A 26 8.60 -10.64 -6.20
CA LEU A 26 9.20 -9.57 -5.42
C LEU A 26 10.14 -8.66 -6.24
N VAL A 27 10.69 -9.17 -7.35
CA VAL A 27 11.51 -8.37 -8.27
C VAL A 27 10.63 -7.39 -9.03
N GLU A 28 9.48 -7.84 -9.56
CA GLU A 28 8.51 -6.95 -10.20
C GLU A 28 8.02 -5.87 -9.24
N ILE A 29 7.66 -6.25 -8.00
CA ILE A 29 7.27 -5.28 -6.96
C ILE A 29 8.38 -4.25 -6.74
N SER A 30 9.64 -4.69 -6.64
CA SER A 30 10.77 -3.79 -6.43
C SER A 30 10.99 -2.80 -7.58
N ASN A 31 10.71 -3.24 -8.81
CA ASN A 31 10.76 -2.38 -9.98
C ASN A 31 9.60 -1.36 -9.99
N ILE A 32 8.39 -1.79 -9.63
CA ILE A 32 7.21 -0.90 -9.53
C ILE A 32 7.42 0.17 -8.46
N LEU A 33 7.96 -0.24 -7.31
CA LEU A 33 8.19 0.65 -6.17
C LEU A 33 9.51 1.43 -6.26
N PHE A 34 10.30 1.23 -7.32
CA PHE A 34 11.62 1.83 -7.51
C PHE A 34 12.54 1.68 -6.28
N CYS A 35 12.57 0.48 -5.69
CA CYS A 35 13.34 0.21 -4.48
C CYS A 35 14.01 -1.17 -4.52
N THR A 36 14.76 -1.53 -3.48
CA THR A 36 15.36 -2.87 -3.38
C THR A 36 14.31 -3.92 -3.03
N VAL A 37 14.58 -5.19 -3.36
CA VAL A 37 13.73 -6.33 -2.95
C VAL A 37 13.54 -6.37 -1.43
N CYS A 38 14.57 -6.02 -0.65
CA CYS A 38 14.46 -5.93 0.81
C CYS A 38 13.48 -4.83 1.24
N ASN A 39 13.59 -3.63 0.66
CA ASN A 39 12.68 -2.52 0.95
C ASN A 39 11.25 -2.81 0.49
N SER A 40 11.09 -3.57 -0.59
CA SER A 40 9.77 -4.01 -1.06
C SER A 40 9.08 -4.88 -0.02
N LYS A 41 9.79 -5.87 0.57
CA LYS A 41 9.24 -6.71 1.65
C LYS A 41 8.82 -5.88 2.87
N LEU A 42 9.65 -4.91 3.27
CA LEU A 42 9.32 -4.02 4.39
C LEU A 42 8.08 -3.16 4.08
N THR A 43 7.96 -2.70 2.84
CA THR A 43 6.82 -1.89 2.39
C THR A 43 5.54 -2.72 2.38
N LEU A 44 5.57 -3.92 1.80
CA LEU A 44 4.42 -4.84 1.79
C LEU A 44 3.97 -5.17 3.21
N LYS A 45 4.91 -5.50 4.10
CA LYS A 45 4.59 -5.78 5.51
C LYS A 45 3.88 -4.60 6.18
N LYS A 46 4.34 -3.36 5.95
CA LYS A 46 3.68 -2.16 6.48
C LYS A 46 2.26 -1.98 5.93
N LEU A 47 2.05 -2.26 4.64
CA LEU A 47 0.73 -2.20 4.02
C LEU A 47 -0.22 -3.26 4.58
N GLU A 48 0.30 -4.46 4.91
CA GLU A 48 -0.44 -5.51 5.62
C GLU A 48 -0.76 -5.12 7.06
N GLU A 49 0.18 -4.54 7.79
CA GLU A 49 -0.02 -4.04 9.17
C GLU A 49 -1.11 -2.95 9.23
N LEU A 50 -1.24 -2.15 8.17
CA LEU A 50 -2.31 -1.15 8.01
C LEU A 50 -3.66 -1.77 7.57
N GLY A 51 -3.68 -3.07 7.24
CA GLY A 51 -4.86 -3.77 6.75
C GLY A 51 -5.26 -3.42 5.31
N TRP A 52 -4.42 -2.73 4.55
CA TRP A 52 -4.76 -2.27 3.20
C TRP A 52 -4.59 -3.36 2.14
N MET A 53 -3.81 -4.39 2.46
CA MET A 53 -3.60 -5.54 1.59
C MET A 53 -3.24 -6.80 2.38
N ILE A 54 -3.22 -7.93 1.69
CA ILE A 54 -2.67 -9.22 2.13
C ILE A 54 -1.59 -9.63 1.12
N CYS A 55 -0.44 -10.08 1.60
CA CYS A 55 0.66 -10.58 0.80
C CYS A 55 1.05 -11.99 1.24
N LYS A 56 0.64 -13.00 0.47
CA LYS A 56 1.12 -14.37 0.68
C LYS A 56 2.41 -14.59 -0.09
N LEU A 57 3.53 -14.48 0.61
CA LEU A 57 4.88 -14.65 0.04
C LEU A 57 5.08 -16.07 -0.54
N GLY A 58 5.58 -16.12 -1.77
CA GLY A 58 6.03 -17.37 -2.39
C GLY A 58 7.26 -17.95 -1.67
N LYS A 59 7.30 -19.27 -1.45
CA LYS A 59 8.31 -19.95 -0.62
C LYS A 59 9.70 -20.17 -1.29
N GLY A 60 10.16 -19.36 -2.25
CA GLY A 60 11.46 -19.67 -2.90
C GLY A 60 11.90 -18.84 -4.10
N ARG A 61 13.09 -19.15 -4.64
CA ARG A 61 13.74 -18.49 -5.80
C ARG A 61 12.84 -18.61 -7.04
N GLY A 62 12.10 -17.54 -7.34
CA GLY A 62 11.19 -17.44 -8.49
C GLY A 62 9.71 -17.60 -8.18
N ASN A 63 9.33 -17.90 -6.93
CA ASN A 63 7.92 -18.06 -6.59
C ASN A 63 7.22 -16.70 -6.55
N LYS A 64 6.15 -16.58 -7.33
CA LYS A 64 5.28 -15.42 -7.31
C LYS A 64 4.60 -15.33 -5.94
N SER A 65 4.48 -14.11 -5.43
CA SER A 65 3.68 -13.79 -4.25
C SER A 65 2.24 -13.52 -4.70
N LEU A 66 1.29 -13.88 -3.86
CA LEU A 66 -0.11 -13.51 -4.07
C LEU A 66 -0.39 -12.22 -3.31
N LEU A 67 -0.70 -11.15 -4.04
CA LEU A 67 -1.14 -9.89 -3.46
C LEU A 67 -2.66 -9.77 -3.59
N THR A 68 -3.33 -9.40 -2.52
CA THR A 68 -4.76 -9.07 -2.50
C THR A 68 -4.93 -7.69 -1.88
N PHE A 69 -5.47 -6.74 -2.63
CA PHE A 69 -5.77 -5.41 -2.12
C PHE A 69 -7.13 -5.42 -1.41
N ARG A 70 -7.27 -4.69 -0.30
CA ARG A 70 -8.47 -4.70 0.56
C ARG A 70 -9.28 -3.41 0.52
N GLU A 71 -8.77 -2.37 -0.13
CA GLU A 71 -9.43 -1.08 -0.19
C GLU A 71 -9.24 -0.45 -1.57
N GLU A 72 -10.24 0.30 -2.01
CA GLU A 72 -10.11 1.07 -3.24
C GLU A 72 -9.25 2.33 -2.99
N PRO A 73 -8.45 2.77 -3.98
CA PRO A 73 -7.58 3.95 -3.87
C PRO A 73 -8.31 5.22 -3.40
N ASP A 74 -9.47 5.50 -3.99
CA ASP A 74 -10.29 6.67 -3.68
C ASP A 74 -10.74 6.68 -2.21
N ARG A 75 -11.16 5.53 -1.70
CA ARG A 75 -11.59 5.36 -0.32
C ARG A 75 -10.44 5.55 0.67
N LEU A 76 -9.25 5.06 0.36
CA LEU A 76 -8.06 5.28 1.20
C LEU A 76 -7.62 6.74 1.20
N ILE A 77 -7.58 7.37 0.02
CA ILE A 77 -7.24 8.80 -0.11
C ILE A 77 -8.22 9.64 0.71
N TRP A 78 -9.52 9.36 0.62
CA TRP A 78 -10.55 10.05 1.39
C TRP A 78 -10.37 9.90 2.90
N LYS A 79 -10.21 8.66 3.39
CA LYS A 79 -10.00 8.36 4.83
C LYS A 79 -8.79 9.11 5.37
N ILE A 80 -7.65 9.04 4.67
CA ILE A 80 -6.40 9.68 5.10
C ILE A 80 -6.53 11.21 5.02
N GLY A 81 -7.15 11.74 3.96
CA GLY A 81 -7.37 13.16 3.78
C GLY A 81 -8.18 13.77 4.93
N ILE A 82 -9.29 13.14 5.31
CA ILE A 82 -10.10 13.58 6.47
C ILE A 82 -9.24 13.61 7.74
N ILE A 83 -8.49 12.53 8.02
CA ILE A 83 -7.67 12.45 9.23
C ILE A 83 -6.63 13.57 9.28
N LEU A 84 -5.95 13.84 8.17
CA LEU A 84 -4.95 14.91 8.09
C LEU A 84 -5.57 16.30 8.28
N ILE A 85 -6.75 16.55 7.70
CA ILE A 85 -7.49 17.81 7.89
C ILE A 85 -7.86 17.98 9.37
N LEU A 86 -8.42 16.95 10.00
CA LEU A 86 -8.82 17.00 11.41
C LEU A 86 -7.63 17.23 12.35
N ILE A 87 -6.50 16.55 12.10
CA ILE A 87 -5.26 16.75 12.85
C ILE A 87 -4.76 18.19 12.67
N GLY A 88 -4.76 18.70 11.44
CA GLY A 88 -4.37 20.08 11.13
C GLY A 88 -5.23 21.10 11.90
N ILE A 89 -6.55 20.93 11.89
CA ILE A 89 -7.47 21.79 12.65
C ILE A 89 -7.15 21.74 14.15
N ALA A 90 -6.99 20.54 14.73
CA ALA A 90 -6.67 20.40 16.15
C ALA A 90 -5.37 21.10 16.54
N ILE A 91 -4.31 20.98 15.72
CA ILE A 91 -3.02 21.65 15.96
C ILE A 91 -3.19 23.18 15.91
N THR A 92 -3.94 23.71 14.94
CA THR A 92 -4.18 25.16 14.84
C THR A 92 -4.95 25.72 16.03
N GLN A 93 -5.89 24.96 16.61
CA GLN A 93 -6.63 25.37 17.82
C GLN A 93 -5.78 25.34 19.09
N VAL A 94 -4.79 24.44 19.16
CA VAL A 94 -3.84 24.37 20.30
C VAL A 94 -2.79 25.48 20.23
N SER A 95 -2.35 25.87 19.03
CA SER A 95 -1.32 26.92 18.86
C SER A 95 -1.85 28.36 19.04
N LEU A 96 -3.18 28.54 19.10
CA LEU A 96 -3.85 29.82 19.35
C LEU A 96 -4.25 30.01 20.83
N ARG A 97 -3.85 29.09 21.71
CA ARG A 97 -3.96 29.19 23.18
C ARG A 97 -2.57 29.30 23.80
#